data_AF-H1LUJ8-F1
#
_entry.id   AF-H1LUJ8-F1
#
_cell.length_a   1.000
_cell.length_b   1.000
_cell.length_c   1.000
_cell.angle_alpha   90.00
_cell.angle_beta   90.00
_cell.angle_gamma   90.00
#
_symmetry.space_group_name_H-M   'P 1'
#
loop_
_entity.id
_entity.type
_entity.pdbx_description
1 polymer ?
#
loop_
_entity_poly.entity_id
_entity_poly.type
_entity_poly.pdbx_seq_one_letter_code
_entity_poly.pdbx_strand_id
1 'polypeptide(L)'
;MDISKAKYVSLISGLLFLISGIYMIYNPLFIAYTMNIIFCILLIIEGVSQISAYIYEKHESRSIWRLIEGIISIVIGIYFFIGDSIGLPLAFITVIGIWLIIIGISRLMMARRVMEFERNIAQRLIVAGIVEIIFGIIAVARPVAISNYIAYLIAIALIIQAIVDIFRFFRLNRMQRKMK
;
A
#
# COMPACT_ATOMS: atom_id res chain seq x y z
N MET A 1 16.99 -10.38 26.54
CA MET A 1 17.55 -9.60 25.41
C MET A 1 18.62 -8.68 25.95
N ASP A 2 19.88 -8.83 25.52
CA ASP A 2 21.00 -8.02 26.04
C ASP A 2 20.78 -6.54 25.75
N ILE A 3 20.78 -5.72 26.80
CA ILE A 3 20.61 -4.26 26.71
C ILE A 3 21.67 -3.62 25.80
N SER A 4 22.87 -4.21 25.78
CA SER A 4 23.96 -3.83 24.88
C SER A 4 23.54 -3.97 23.40
N LYS A 5 22.97 -5.12 23.00
CA LYS A 5 22.52 -5.36 21.62
C LYS A 5 21.33 -4.47 21.26
N ALA A 6 20.35 -4.35 22.16
CA ALA A 6 19.15 -3.53 21.95
C ALA A 6 19.45 -2.05 21.68
N LYS A 7 20.47 -1.50 22.36
CA LYS A 7 20.94 -0.13 22.16
C LYS A 7 21.43 0.09 20.73
N TYR A 8 22.35 -0.76 20.24
CA TYR A 8 22.89 -0.62 18.89
C TYR A 8 21.84 -0.85 17.80
N VAL A 9 20.93 -1.81 18.00
CA VAL A 9 19.79 -2.02 17.09
C VAL A 9 18.95 -0.75 16.96
N SER A 10 18.66 -0.07 18.08
CA SER A 10 17.90 1.19 18.05
C SER A 10 18.66 2.32 17.34
N LEU A 11 19.98 2.41 17.47
CA LEU A 11 20.75 3.44 16.77
C LEU A 11 20.78 3.19 15.26
N ILE A 12 21.00 1.93 14.85
CA ILE A 12 21.05 1.54 13.45
C ILE A 12 19.68 1.74 12.80
N SER A 13 18.59 1.32 13.45
CA SER A 13 17.23 1.56 12.93
C SER A 13 16.94 3.05 12.80
N GLY A 14 17.31 3.85 13.80
CA GLY A 14 17.14 5.30 13.76
C GLY A 14 17.88 5.95 12.59
N LEU A 15 19.14 5.56 12.36
CA LEU A 15 19.92 6.09 11.25
C LEU A 15 19.35 5.66 9.88
N LEU A 16 18.94 4.40 9.75
CA LEU A 16 18.31 3.88 8.53
C LEU A 16 17.02 4.65 8.22
N PHE A 17 16.13 4.83 9.20
CA PHE A 17 14.89 5.58 9.01
C PHE A 17 15.15 7.04 8.65
N LEU A 18 16.17 7.67 9.24
CA LEU A 18 16.53 9.05 8.91
C LEU A 18 16.99 9.16 7.46
N ILE A 19 17.90 8.28 7.02
CA ILE A 19 18.43 8.27 5.65
C ILE A 19 17.30 7.99 4.66
N SER A 20 16.45 6.99 4.92
CA SER A 20 15.31 6.66 4.08
C SER A 20 14.31 7.82 3.98
N GLY A 21 13.99 8.48 5.09
CA GLY A 21 13.09 9.63 5.11
C GLY A 21 13.65 10.82 4.31
N ILE A 22 14.93 11.15 4.49
CA ILE A 22 15.59 12.21 3.72
C ILE A 22 15.62 11.85 2.23
N TYR A 23 15.97 10.61 1.88
CA TYR A 23 15.99 10.14 0.50
C TYR A 23 14.62 10.25 -0.18
N MET A 24 13.53 9.93 0.53
CA MET A 24 12.17 10.07 0.03
C MET A 24 11.77 11.53 -0.23
N ILE A 25 12.29 12.49 0.52
CA ILE A 25 12.02 13.92 0.27
C ILE A 25 12.66 14.36 -1.06
N TYR A 26 13.88 13.88 -1.34
CA TYR A 26 14.58 14.17 -2.60
C TYR A 26 14.02 13.41 -3.80
N ASN A 27 13.61 12.16 -3.59
CA ASN A 27 13.06 11.28 -4.62
C ASN A 27 11.65 10.81 -4.24
N PRO A 28 10.62 11.67 -4.32
CA PRO A 28 9.26 11.33 -3.90
C PRO A 28 8.60 10.25 -4.77
N LEU A 29 9.11 9.99 -5.98
CA LEU A 29 8.67 8.88 -6.82
C LEU A 29 9.13 7.50 -6.31
N PHE A 30 10.09 7.46 -5.37
CA PHE A 30 10.59 6.20 -4.82
C PHE A 30 9.49 5.39 -4.12
N ILE A 31 8.53 6.05 -3.46
CA ILE A 31 7.42 5.36 -2.81
C ILE A 31 6.53 4.65 -3.82
N ALA A 32 6.19 5.33 -4.93
CA ALA A 32 5.37 4.75 -5.98
C ALA A 32 6.08 3.54 -6.62
N TYR A 33 7.40 3.64 -6.80
CA TYR A 33 8.19 2.54 -7.35
C TYR A 33 8.18 1.31 -6.43
N THR A 34 8.41 1.52 -5.13
CA THR A 34 8.42 0.43 -4.15
C THR A 34 7.03 -0.20 -4.03
N MET A 35 5.97 0.61 -4.00
CA MET A 35 4.59 0.12 -3.96
C MET A 35 4.21 -0.65 -5.21
N ASN A 36 4.66 -0.20 -6.40
CA ASN A 36 4.44 -0.92 -7.65
C ASN A 36 5.11 -2.30 -7.63
N ILE A 37 6.36 -2.41 -7.16
CA ILE A 37 7.04 -3.72 -7.05
C ILE A 37 6.25 -4.66 -6.15
N ILE A 38 5.83 -4.18 -4.96
CA ILE A 38 5.03 -4.97 -4.04
C ILE A 38 3.74 -5.43 -4.72
N PHE A 39 3.06 -4.53 -5.44
CA PHE A 39 1.85 -4.84 -6.18
C PHE A 39 2.08 -5.89 -7.27
N CYS A 40 3.15 -5.80 -8.06
CA CYS A 40 3.51 -6.80 -9.06
C CYS A 40 3.71 -8.19 -8.43
N ILE A 41 4.43 -8.24 -7.31
CA ILE A 41 4.65 -9.49 -6.56
C ILE A 41 3.30 -10.06 -6.10
N LEU A 42 2.42 -9.22 -5.55
CA LEU A 42 1.09 -9.64 -5.11
C LEU A 42 0.24 -10.15 -6.27
N LEU A 43 0.27 -9.52 -7.44
CA LEU A 43 -0.44 -9.99 -8.63
C LEU A 43 0.06 -11.36 -9.11
N ILE A 44 1.38 -11.58 -9.06
CA ILE A 44 1.95 -12.88 -9.41
C ILE A 44 1.53 -13.95 -8.39
N ILE A 45 1.58 -13.63 -7.08
CA ILE A 45 1.13 -14.55 -6.02
C ILE A 45 -0.36 -14.88 -6.18
N GLU A 46 -1.20 -13.88 -6.42
CA GLU A 46 -2.64 -14.07 -6.66
C GLU A 46 -2.86 -14.94 -7.89
N GLY A 47 -2.14 -14.69 -8.97
CA GLY A 47 -2.26 -15.48 -10.19
C GLY A 47 -1.84 -16.94 -10.01
N VAL A 48 -0.74 -17.19 -9.28
CA VAL A 48 -0.31 -18.54 -8.91
C VAL A 48 -1.33 -19.22 -7.99
N SER A 49 -1.89 -18.48 -7.03
CA SER A 49 -2.95 -18.97 -6.13
C SER A 49 -4.17 -19.42 -6.92
N GLN A 50 -4.69 -18.61 -7.85
CA GLN A 50 -5.87 -18.93 -8.67
C GLN A 50 -5.62 -20.15 -9.59
N ILE A 51 -4.45 -20.24 -10.21
CA ILE A 51 -4.07 -21.39 -11.03
C ILE A 51 -3.96 -22.65 -10.16
N SER A 52 -3.35 -22.56 -8.98
CA SER A 52 -3.24 -23.69 -8.06
C SER A 52 -4.63 -24.16 -7.60
N ALA A 53 -5.52 -23.22 -7.26
CA ALA A 53 -6.89 -23.50 -6.87
C ALA A 53 -7.64 -24.24 -7.98
N TYR A 54 -7.52 -23.79 -9.23
CA TYR A 54 -8.12 -24.46 -10.39
C TYR A 54 -7.63 -25.92 -10.56
N ILE A 55 -6.34 -26.18 -10.34
CA ILE A 55 -5.75 -27.52 -10.47
C ILE A 55 -6.28 -28.46 -9.36
N TYR A 56 -6.33 -27.98 -8.12
CA TYR A 56 -6.75 -28.77 -6.95
C TYR A 56 -8.28 -28.92 -6.80
N GLU A 57 -9.07 -28.10 -7.50
CA GLU A 57 -10.53 -28.21 -7.46
C GLU A 57 -11.04 -29.46 -8.19
N LYS A 58 -12.03 -30.12 -7.60
CA LYS A 58 -12.70 -31.29 -8.21
C LYS A 58 -13.40 -30.87 -9.49
N HIS A 59 -13.42 -31.76 -10.48
CA HIS A 59 -13.84 -31.46 -11.85
C HIS A 59 -15.24 -30.84 -11.98
N GLU A 60 -16.16 -31.14 -11.05
CA GLU A 60 -17.53 -30.61 -11.02
C GLU A 60 -17.63 -29.18 -10.47
N SER A 61 -16.62 -28.70 -9.75
CA SER A 61 -16.57 -27.33 -9.18
C SER A 61 -15.51 -26.45 -9.85
N ARG A 62 -14.81 -26.94 -10.88
CA ARG A 62 -13.80 -26.19 -11.62
C ARG A 62 -14.43 -25.02 -12.35
N SER A 63 -14.06 -23.81 -11.95
CA SER A 63 -14.39 -22.61 -12.71
C SER A 63 -13.25 -22.24 -13.65
N ILE A 64 -13.47 -22.34 -14.96
CA ILE A 64 -12.52 -21.88 -16.00
C ILE A 64 -12.18 -20.39 -15.81
N TRP A 65 -13.10 -19.62 -15.23
CA TRP A 65 -12.88 -18.22 -14.87
C TRP A 65 -11.68 -18.02 -13.95
N ARG A 66 -11.45 -18.92 -12.97
CA ARG A 66 -10.27 -18.83 -12.08
C ARG A 66 -8.97 -18.99 -12.83
N LEU A 67 -8.94 -19.90 -13.81
CA LEU A 67 -7.75 -20.09 -14.65
C LEU A 67 -7.46 -18.83 -15.48
N ILE A 68 -8.50 -18.23 -16.06
CA ILE A 68 -8.38 -17.00 -16.86
C ILE A 68 -7.92 -15.84 -15.96
N GLU A 69 -8.56 -15.63 -14.81
CA GLU A 69 -8.17 -14.61 -13.83
C GLU A 69 -6.72 -14.80 -13.38
N GLY A 70 -6.31 -16.04 -13.10
CA GLY A 70 -4.95 -16.34 -12.69
C GLY A 70 -3.90 -16.01 -13.76
N ILE A 71 -4.14 -16.40 -15.01
CA ILE A 71 -3.26 -16.09 -16.14
C ILE A 71 -3.19 -14.57 -16.36
N ILE A 72 -4.33 -13.88 -16.36
CA ILE A 72 -4.39 -12.42 -16.52
C ILE A 72 -3.59 -11.74 -15.42
N SER A 73 -3.75 -12.15 -14.16
CA SER A 73 -3.03 -11.58 -13.02
C SER A 73 -1.52 -11.73 -13.16
N ILE A 74 -1.02 -12.91 -13.56
CA ILE A 74 0.42 -13.13 -13.79
C ILE A 74 0.93 -12.25 -14.94
N VAL A 75 0.24 -12.23 -16.07
CA VAL A 75 0.65 -11.45 -17.25
C VAL A 75 0.72 -9.97 -16.92
N ILE A 76 -0.30 -9.45 -16.24
CA ILE A 76 -0.33 -8.05 -15.78
C ILE A 76 0.82 -7.79 -14.80
N GLY A 77 1.03 -8.66 -13.80
CA GLY A 77 2.12 -8.52 -12.82
C GLY A 77 3.51 -8.50 -13.47
N ILE A 78 3.77 -9.38 -14.43
CA ILE A 78 5.03 -9.40 -15.19
C ILE A 78 5.18 -8.14 -16.06
N TYR A 79 4.10 -7.73 -16.74
CA TYR A 79 4.11 -6.52 -17.56
C TYR A 79 4.48 -5.27 -16.73
N PHE A 80 3.86 -5.13 -15.55
CA PHE A 80 4.17 -4.04 -14.62
C PHE A 80 5.53 -4.17 -13.92
N PHE A 81 6.17 -5.33 -13.98
CA PHE A 81 7.51 -5.54 -13.44
C PHE A 81 8.61 -5.17 -14.46
N ILE A 82 8.36 -5.42 -15.76
CA ILE A 82 9.38 -5.25 -16.83
C ILE A 82 9.39 -3.84 -17.43
N GLY A 83 8.27 -3.13 -17.46
CA GLY A 83 8.21 -1.85 -18.17
C GLY A 83 8.96 -0.69 -17.48
N ASP A 84 8.95 0.44 -18.16
CA ASP A 84 9.91 1.53 -17.94
C ASP A 84 9.79 2.22 -16.56
N SER A 85 10.93 2.70 -16.07
CA SER A 85 11.20 3.13 -14.69
C SER A 85 10.35 4.31 -14.18
N ILE A 86 9.80 5.13 -15.08
CA ILE A 86 9.04 6.35 -14.73
C ILE A 86 7.52 6.16 -14.93
N GLY A 87 7.10 5.45 -15.97
CA GLY A 87 5.69 5.31 -16.33
C GLY A 87 4.93 4.28 -15.49
N LEU A 88 5.59 3.18 -15.11
CA LEU A 88 4.93 2.08 -14.40
C LEU A 88 4.64 2.33 -12.92
N PRO A 89 5.49 3.01 -12.13
CA PRO A 89 5.18 3.33 -10.74
C PRO A 89 3.88 4.12 -10.56
N LEU A 90 3.58 4.99 -11.53
CA LEU A 90 2.36 5.79 -11.54
C LEU A 90 1.12 4.95 -11.88
N ALA A 91 1.30 3.84 -12.60
CA ALA A 91 0.19 2.99 -12.99
C ALA A 91 -0.48 2.32 -11.79
N PHE A 92 0.29 1.93 -10.75
CA PHE A 92 -0.29 1.43 -9.49
C PHE A 92 -1.24 2.45 -8.86
N ILE A 93 -0.83 3.72 -8.78
CA ILE A 93 -1.65 4.80 -8.23
C ILE A 93 -2.91 5.01 -9.08
N THR A 94 -2.78 4.95 -10.40
CA THR A 94 -3.90 5.06 -11.33
C THR A 94 -4.87 3.89 -11.19
N VAL A 95 -4.37 2.65 -11.05
CA VAL A 95 -5.18 1.45 -10.82
C VAL A 95 -5.96 1.57 -9.51
N ILE A 96 -5.30 2.00 -8.43
CA ILE A 96 -6.00 2.31 -7.16
C ILE A 96 -7.05 3.39 -7.37
N GLY A 97 -6.75 4.45 -8.11
CA GLY A 97 -7.69 5.53 -8.40
C GLY A 97 -8.94 5.03 -9.11
N ILE A 98 -8.79 4.19 -10.14
CA ILE A 98 -9.90 3.55 -10.85
C ILE A 98 -10.69 2.64 -9.90
N TRP A 99 -9.99 1.85 -9.07
CA TRP A 99 -10.63 0.96 -8.11
C TRP A 99 -11.46 1.73 -7.07
N LEU A 100 -10.95 2.85 -6.55
CA LEU A 100 -11.69 3.74 -5.66
C LEU A 100 -12.97 4.29 -6.31
N ILE A 101 -12.92 4.65 -7.60
CA ILE A 101 -14.10 5.08 -8.34
C ILE A 101 -15.14 3.95 -8.41
N ILE A 102 -14.71 2.72 -8.73
CA ILE A 102 -15.61 1.54 -8.80
C ILE A 102 -16.24 1.25 -7.43
N ILE A 103 -15.44 1.27 -6.35
CA ILE A 103 -15.94 1.08 -4.98
C ILE A 103 -16.94 2.18 -4.63
N GLY A 104 -16.62 3.43 -4.93
CA GLY A 104 -17.48 4.57 -4.64
C GLY A 104 -18.82 4.47 -5.37
N ILE A 105 -18.82 4.13 -6.67
CA ILE A 105 -20.04 3.86 -7.45
C ILE A 105 -20.83 2.70 -6.82
N SER A 106 -20.16 1.63 -6.42
CA SER A 106 -20.79 0.47 -5.77
C SER A 106 -21.46 0.85 -4.45
N ARG A 107 -20.84 1.71 -3.65
CA ARG A 107 -21.43 2.23 -2.40
C ARG A 107 -22.63 3.13 -2.65
N LEU A 108 -22.61 3.96 -3.69
CA LEU A 108 -23.77 4.76 -4.08
C LEU A 108 -24.95 3.87 -4.50
N MET A 109 -24.69 2.79 -5.25
CA MET A 109 -25.71 1.81 -5.60
C MET A 109 -26.26 1.06 -4.38
N MET A 110 -25.39 0.72 -3.42
CA MET A 110 -25.81 0.08 -2.17
C MET A 110 -26.61 1.03 -1.27
N ALA A 111 -26.21 2.30 -1.19
CA ALA A 111 -26.91 3.30 -0.38
C ALA A 111 -28.36 3.47 -0.82
N ARG A 112 -28.64 3.44 -2.13
CA ARG A 112 -30.01 3.48 -2.65
C ARG A 112 -30.87 2.32 -2.15
N ARG A 113 -30.30 1.11 -2.09
CA ARG A 113 -31.01 -0.08 -1.58
C ARG A 113 -31.28 -0.03 -0.08
N VAL A 114 -30.33 0.51 0.69
CA VAL A 114 -30.44 0.58 2.16
C VAL A 114 -31.24 1.80 2.62
N MET A 115 -31.49 2.77 1.75
CA MET A 115 -32.17 4.03 2.09
C MET A 115 -33.57 3.84 2.69
N GLU A 116 -34.30 2.83 2.23
CA GLU A 116 -35.64 2.50 2.71
C GLU A 116 -35.65 1.85 4.10
N PHE A 117 -34.57 1.15 4.46
CA PHE A 117 -34.47 0.40 5.72
C PHE A 117 -33.74 1.21 6.81
N GLU A 118 -32.59 1.79 6.48
CA GLU A 118 -31.72 2.49 7.42
C GLU A 118 -31.11 3.75 6.79
N ARG A 119 -31.85 4.86 6.93
CA ARG A 119 -31.46 6.16 6.37
C ARG A 119 -30.08 6.65 6.84
N ASN A 120 -29.74 6.42 8.11
CA ASN A 120 -28.44 6.82 8.66
C ASN A 120 -27.28 6.08 8.00
N ILE A 121 -27.42 4.77 7.76
CA ILE A 121 -26.40 3.96 7.05
C ILE A 121 -26.30 4.40 5.60
N ALA A 122 -27.44 4.60 4.93
CA ALA A 122 -27.48 5.06 3.54
C ALA A 122 -26.77 6.42 3.37
N GLN A 123 -26.99 7.38 4.26
CA GLN A 123 -26.30 8.68 4.22
C GLN A 123 -24.79 8.53 4.39
N ARG A 124 -24.32 7.69 5.31
CA ARG A 124 -22.88 7.41 5.48
C ARG A 124 -22.28 6.78 4.22
N LEU A 125 -23.00 5.85 3.59
CA LEU A 125 -22.58 5.22 2.33
C LEU A 125 -22.52 6.23 1.18
N ILE A 126 -23.46 7.18 1.10
CA ILE A 126 -23.44 8.26 0.10
C ILE A 126 -22.22 9.13 0.28
N VAL A 127 -21.98 9.63 1.50
CA VAL A 127 -20.83 10.49 1.79
C VAL A 127 -19.53 9.75 1.50
N ALA A 128 -19.40 8.51 1.99
CA ALA A 128 -18.21 7.70 1.73
C ALA A 128 -17.99 7.44 0.24
N GLY A 129 -19.05 7.12 -0.51
CA GLY A 129 -18.96 6.86 -1.94
C GLY A 129 -18.57 8.11 -2.75
N ILE A 130 -19.11 9.28 -2.42
CA ILE A 130 -18.72 10.56 -3.05
C ILE A 130 -17.26 10.86 -2.77
N VAL A 131 -16.82 10.71 -1.51
CA VAL A 131 -15.43 10.94 -1.10
C VAL A 131 -14.48 10.00 -1.86
N GLU A 132 -14.81 8.72 -1.98
CA GLU A 132 -14.00 7.75 -2.73
C GLU A 132 -13.92 8.07 -4.22
N ILE A 133 -15.02 8.49 -4.85
CA ILE A 133 -15.01 8.91 -6.25
C ILE A 133 -14.11 10.13 -6.45
N ILE A 134 -14.22 11.14 -5.57
CA ILE A 134 -13.39 12.35 -5.66
C ILE A 134 -11.91 11.98 -5.51
N PHE A 135 -11.55 11.19 -4.49
CA PHE A 135 -10.17 10.74 -4.30
C PHE A 135 -9.66 9.91 -5.48
N GLY A 136 -10.50 9.01 -6.00
CA GLY A 136 -10.17 8.18 -7.16
C GLY A 136 -9.94 9.02 -8.42
N ILE A 137 -10.79 10.01 -8.68
CA ILE A 137 -10.63 10.95 -9.80
C ILE A 137 -9.32 11.74 -9.65
N ILE A 138 -9.02 12.27 -8.45
CA ILE A 138 -7.78 13.00 -8.21
C ILE A 138 -6.56 12.08 -8.43
N ALA A 139 -6.63 10.84 -7.96
CA ALA A 139 -5.55 9.86 -8.13
C ALA A 139 -5.29 9.52 -9.61
N VAL A 140 -6.34 9.37 -10.42
CA VAL A 140 -6.21 9.14 -11.86
C VAL A 140 -5.75 10.40 -12.60
N ALA A 141 -6.27 11.57 -12.25
CA ALA A 141 -5.97 12.82 -12.94
C ALA A 141 -4.58 13.36 -12.61
N ARG A 142 -4.07 13.13 -11.39
CA ARG A 142 -2.79 13.66 -10.91
C ARG A 142 -2.00 12.61 -10.08
N PRO A 143 -1.62 11.47 -10.68
CA PRO A 143 -0.95 10.38 -9.95
C PRO A 143 0.41 10.81 -9.38
N VAL A 144 1.14 11.68 -10.07
CA VAL A 144 2.42 12.24 -9.59
C VAL A 144 2.22 13.07 -8.31
N ALA A 145 1.15 13.88 -8.26
CA ALA A 145 0.86 14.67 -7.07
C ALA A 145 0.54 13.75 -5.89
N ILE A 146 -0.29 12.72 -6.09
CA ILE A 146 -0.59 11.72 -5.05
C ILE A 146 0.67 11.01 -4.58
N SER A 147 1.55 10.59 -5.49
CA SER A 147 2.85 10.00 -5.12
C SER A 147 3.65 10.92 -4.21
N ASN A 148 3.75 12.20 -4.55
CA ASN A 148 4.51 13.17 -3.77
C ASN A 148 3.91 13.38 -2.38
N TYR A 149 2.59 13.52 -2.28
CA TYR A 149 1.91 13.65 -0.99
C TYR A 149 2.15 12.43 -0.09
N ILE A 150 1.99 11.22 -0.64
CA ILE A 150 2.24 9.98 0.11
C ILE A 150 3.72 9.89 0.53
N ALA A 151 4.64 10.23 -0.37
CA ALA A 151 6.07 10.21 -0.07
C ALA A 151 6.44 11.15 1.08
N TYR A 152 5.91 12.38 1.08
CA TYR A 152 6.18 13.33 2.17
C TYR A 152 5.58 12.89 3.49
N LEU A 153 4.35 12.34 3.49
CA LEU A 153 3.73 11.81 4.71
C LEU A 153 4.57 10.67 5.31
N ILE A 154 5.03 9.73 4.47
CA ILE A 154 5.86 8.62 4.92
C ILE A 154 7.24 9.12 5.34
N ALA A 155 7.86 10.03 4.60
CA ALA A 155 9.15 10.60 4.97
C ALA A 155 9.12 11.28 6.34
N ILE A 156 8.09 12.08 6.62
CA ILE A 156 7.90 12.72 7.93
C ILE A 156 7.73 11.65 9.02
N ALA A 157 6.92 10.62 8.78
CA ALA A 157 6.74 9.52 9.73
C ALA A 157 8.06 8.78 10.02
N LEU A 158 8.88 8.52 8.99
CA LEU A 158 10.20 7.89 9.12
C LEU A 158 11.17 8.77 9.91
N ILE A 159 11.18 10.08 9.67
CA ILE A 159 12.01 11.02 10.43
C ILE A 159 11.59 11.07 11.91
N ILE A 160 10.29 11.08 12.20
CA ILE A 160 9.79 11.00 13.57
C ILE A 160 10.24 9.68 14.23
N GLN A 161 10.10 8.56 13.53
CA GLN A 161 10.55 7.25 14.02
C GLN A 161 12.06 7.22 14.29
N ALA A 162 12.85 7.83 13.40
CA ALA A 162 14.29 7.97 13.57
C ALA A 162 14.66 8.70 14.85
N ILE A 163 13.98 9.81 15.13
CA ILE A 163 14.18 10.60 16.35
C ILE A 163 13.87 9.75 17.58
N VAL A 164 12.75 9.03 17.60
CA VAL A 164 12.35 8.15 18.71
C VAL A 164 13.40 7.07 18.98
N ASP A 165 13.92 6.43 17.94
CA ASP A 165 14.90 5.35 18.04
C ASP A 165 16.28 5.87 18.52
N ILE A 166 16.69 7.06 18.08
CA ILE A 166 17.89 7.75 18.58
C ILE A 166 17.72 8.09 20.08
N PHE A 167 16.55 8.60 20.49
CA PHE A 167 16.26 8.83 21.91
C PHE A 167 16.28 7.52 22.73
N ARG A 168 15.74 6.44 22.17
CA ARG A 168 15.78 5.10 22.79
C ARG A 168 17.21 4.63 23.00
N PHE A 169 18.12 4.83 22.04
CA PHE A 169 19.55 4.55 22.21
C PHE A 169 20.15 5.28 23.42
N PHE A 170 19.91 6.60 23.53
CA PHE A 170 20.46 7.38 24.65
C PHE A 170 19.88 6.93 25.99
N ARG A 171 18.58 6.60 26.03
CA ARG A 171 17.93 6.06 27.23
C ARG A 171 18.52 4.71 27.64
N LEU A 172 18.66 3.76 26.71
CA LEU A 172 19.25 2.45 26.97
C LEU A 172 20.71 2.55 27.42
N ASN A 173 21.48 3.46 26.82
CA ASN A 173 22.85 3.74 27.24
C ASN A 173 22.93 4.24 28.68
N ARG A 174 22.02 5.14 29.09
CA ARG A 174 21.95 5.62 30.48
C ARG A 174 21.57 4.50 31.45
N MET A 175 20.63 3.63 31.08
CA MET A 175 20.23 2.49 31.92
C MET A 175 21.37 1.50 32.11
N GLN A 176 22.08 1.12 31.04
CA GLN A 176 23.21 0.19 31.11
C GLN A 176 24.34 0.71 32.01
N ARG A 177 24.56 2.03 32.04
CA ARG A 177 25.54 2.67 32.95
C ARG A 177 25.11 2.67 34.42
N LYS A 178 23.81 2.58 34.73
CA LYS A 178 23.30 2.53 36.11
C LYS A 178 23.25 1.13 36.72
N MET A 179 23.29 0.09 35.87
CA MET A 179 23.28 -1.31 36.31
C MET A 179 24.68 -1.94 36.32
N LYS A 180 25.69 -1.19 35.90
CA LYS A 180 27.10 -1.47 36.17
C LYS A 180 27.52 -0.69 37.40
#